data_AF-A0A6F8XMW2-F1
#
_entry.id   AF-A0A6F8XMW2-F1
#
_cell.length_a   1.000
_cell.length_b   1.000
_cell.length_c   1.000
_cell.angle_alpha   90.00
_cell.angle_beta   90.00
_cell.angle_gamma   90.00
#
_symmetry.space_group_name_H-M   'P 1'
#
loop_
_entity.id
_entity.type
_entity.pdbx_description
1 polymer ?
#
loop_
_entity_poly.entity_id
_entity_poly.type
_entity_poly.pdbx_seq_one_letter_code
_entity_poly.pdbx_strand_id
1 'polypeptide(L)'
;MVADIDELLPRARSPRDYLNLVTDPRVDQEVLRGLAASPYPFVRKAVAAHPLADAQILTALLRTEDLDRWDRCYLLATVAHHPNADRTVLLRVVRQTLALLRQPNGRPYATALALAQRPELDPAEILILAKQQGASHRMRRGLLRNLAARIP
;
A
#
# COMPACT_ATOMS: atom_id res chain seq x y z
N MET A 1 -15.62 -5.49 22.62
CA MET A 1 -16.23 -6.51 21.76
C MET A 1 -15.64 -6.32 20.40
N VAL A 2 -15.22 -7.40 19.74
CA VAL A 2 -14.75 -7.33 18.37
C VAL A 2 -15.96 -7.52 17.47
N ALA A 3 -16.18 -6.61 16.53
CA ALA A 3 -17.34 -6.70 15.64
C ALA A 3 -17.03 -7.60 14.46
N ASP A 4 -17.93 -8.52 14.12
CA ASP A 4 -17.85 -9.26 12.87
C ASP A 4 -18.30 -8.36 11.71
N ILE A 5 -17.63 -8.47 10.56
CA ILE A 5 -18.01 -7.75 9.34
C ILE A 5 -19.46 -8.03 8.94
N ASP A 6 -19.93 -9.27 9.15
CA ASP A 6 -21.30 -9.67 8.80
C ASP A 6 -22.37 -9.11 9.77
N GLU A 7 -21.99 -8.71 11.00
CA GLU A 7 -22.90 -8.04 11.94
C GLU A 7 -23.15 -6.58 11.56
N LEU A 8 -22.17 -5.95 10.91
CA LEU A 8 -22.22 -4.53 10.54
C LEU A 8 -22.77 -4.29 9.15
N LEU A 9 -22.73 -5.29 8.27
CA LEU A 9 -23.29 -5.20 6.93
C LEU A 9 -24.78 -5.55 6.89
N PRO A 10 -25.59 -4.86 6.06
CA PRO A 10 -26.96 -5.26 5.82
C PRO A 10 -27.02 -6.62 5.12
N ARG A 11 -28.08 -7.40 5.40
CA ARG A 11 -28.32 -8.71 4.74
C ARG A 11 -28.30 -8.61 3.22
N ALA A 12 -28.96 -7.60 2.67
CA ALA A 12 -28.87 -7.25 1.26
C ALA A 12 -27.75 -6.21 1.10
N ARG A 13 -26.53 -6.70 0.88
CA ARG A 13 -25.33 -5.87 0.75
C ARG A 13 -25.00 -5.54 -0.70
N SER A 14 -24.69 -4.27 -0.93
CA SER A 14 -24.15 -3.72 -2.16
C SER A 14 -22.65 -3.45 -2.01
N PRO A 15 -21.91 -3.29 -3.13
CA PRO A 15 -20.50 -2.90 -3.07
C PRO A 15 -20.27 -1.58 -2.30
N ARG A 16 -21.25 -0.68 -2.27
CA ARG A 16 -21.19 0.59 -1.54
C ARG A 16 -21.25 0.42 -0.03
N ASP A 17 -21.95 -0.60 0.47
CA ASP A 17 -22.08 -0.84 1.91
C ASP A 17 -20.74 -1.21 2.54
N TYR A 18 -19.92 -1.99 1.82
CA TYR A 18 -18.54 -2.28 2.22
C TYR A 18 -17.68 -1.02 2.31
N LEU A 19 -17.83 -0.08 1.37
CA LEU A 19 -17.08 1.18 1.39
C LEU A 19 -17.54 2.09 2.53
N ASN A 20 -18.85 2.20 2.75
CA ASN A 20 -19.40 2.95 3.89
C ASN A 20 -18.88 2.38 5.21
N LEU A 21 -18.81 1.05 5.31
CA LEU A 21 -18.32 0.37 6.49
C LEU A 21 -16.87 0.77 6.80
N VAL A 22 -15.96 0.92 5.82
CA VAL A 22 -14.58 1.37 6.08
C VAL A 22 -14.50 2.67 6.89
N THR A 23 -15.50 3.55 6.75
CA THR A 23 -15.57 4.85 7.46
C THR A 23 -16.46 4.82 8.70
N ASP A 24 -17.05 3.68 9.04
CA ASP A 24 -17.94 3.56 10.20
C ASP A 24 -17.12 3.64 11.52
N PRO A 25 -17.52 4.47 12.50
CA PRO A 25 -16.81 4.59 13.77
C PRO A 25 -16.69 3.30 14.58
N ARG A 26 -17.55 2.30 14.29
CA ARG A 26 -17.53 0.99 14.96
C ARG A 26 -16.50 0.04 14.37
N VAL A 27 -15.83 0.42 13.29
CA VAL A 27 -14.79 -0.41 12.67
C VAL A 27 -13.60 -0.57 13.61
N ASP A 28 -13.20 -1.82 13.78
CA ASP A 28 -11.99 -2.23 14.47
C ASP A 28 -11.04 -2.99 13.51
N GLN A 29 -9.97 -3.54 14.08
CA GLN A 29 -8.97 -4.30 13.32
C GLN A 29 -9.53 -5.57 12.65
N GLU A 30 -10.52 -6.23 13.26
CA GLU A 30 -11.07 -7.46 12.71
C GLU A 30 -11.98 -7.16 11.52
N VAL A 31 -12.83 -6.14 11.64
CA VAL A 31 -13.65 -5.67 10.52
C VAL A 31 -12.77 -5.21 9.36
N LEU A 32 -11.70 -4.43 9.61
CA LEU A 32 -10.77 -4.01 8.56
C LEU A 32 -10.05 -5.21 7.92
N ARG A 33 -9.71 -6.23 8.69
CA ARG A 33 -9.10 -7.47 8.17
C ARG A 33 -10.07 -8.21 7.25
N GLY A 34 -11.36 -8.28 7.61
CA GLY A 34 -12.41 -8.79 6.73
C GLY A 34 -12.55 -7.96 5.45
N LEU A 35 -12.57 -6.63 5.57
CA LEU A 35 -12.66 -5.71 4.44
C LEU A 35 -11.45 -5.76 3.51
N ALA A 36 -10.26 -6.09 4.03
CA ALA A 36 -9.05 -6.29 3.23
C ALA A 36 -9.18 -7.47 2.25
N ALA A 37 -10.03 -8.45 2.55
CA ALA A 37 -10.36 -9.57 1.69
C ALA A 37 -11.55 -9.28 0.74
N SER A 38 -12.09 -8.05 0.73
CA SER A 38 -13.22 -7.68 -0.12
C SER A 38 -12.94 -7.97 -1.61
N PRO A 39 -13.93 -8.47 -2.37
CA PRO A 39 -13.78 -8.68 -3.80
C PRO A 39 -13.68 -7.36 -4.59
N TYR A 40 -13.95 -6.22 -3.95
CA TYR A 40 -13.99 -4.91 -4.60
C TYR A 40 -12.66 -4.16 -4.42
N PRO A 41 -11.89 -3.90 -5.50
CA PRO A 41 -10.62 -3.19 -5.42
C PRO A 41 -10.71 -1.82 -4.73
N PHE A 42 -11.80 -1.08 -4.92
CA PHE A 42 -11.98 0.23 -4.30
C PHE A 42 -12.17 0.15 -2.78
N VAL A 43 -12.77 -0.93 -2.26
CA VAL A 43 -12.87 -1.16 -0.80
C VAL A 43 -11.47 -1.44 -0.24
N ARG A 44 -10.71 -2.33 -0.88
CA ARG A 44 -9.33 -2.65 -0.48
C ARG A 44 -8.41 -1.42 -0.49
N LYS A 45 -8.57 -0.53 -1.48
CA LYS A 45 -7.87 0.77 -1.52
C LYS A 45 -8.25 1.68 -0.36
N ALA A 46 -9.53 1.72 0.03
CA ALA A 46 -10.00 2.49 1.17
C ALA A 46 -9.43 1.92 2.49
N VAL A 47 -9.42 0.59 2.66
CA VAL A 47 -8.77 -0.07 3.81
C VAL A 47 -7.29 0.27 3.88
N ALA A 48 -6.56 0.26 2.76
CA ALA A 48 -5.14 0.60 2.72
C ALA A 48 -4.83 2.04 3.20
N ALA A 49 -5.78 2.96 3.02
CA ALA A 49 -5.66 4.35 3.44
C ALA A 49 -6.21 4.60 4.86
N HIS A 50 -6.83 3.60 5.48
CA HIS A 50 -7.48 3.76 6.77
C HIS A 50 -6.45 3.87 7.89
N PRO A 51 -6.49 4.90 8.76
CA PRO A 51 -5.45 5.12 9.79
C PRO A 51 -5.23 3.96 10.76
N LEU A 52 -6.27 3.16 11.00
CA LEU A 52 -6.19 1.97 11.84
C LEU A 52 -5.61 0.75 11.12
N ALA A 53 -5.41 0.75 9.81
CA ALA A 53 -4.85 -0.41 9.12
C ALA A 53 -3.45 -0.73 9.66
N ASP A 54 -3.32 -1.88 10.32
CA ASP A 54 -2.07 -2.34 10.90
C ASP A 54 -1.17 -3.05 9.88
N ALA A 55 0.04 -3.41 10.30
CA ALA A 55 1.01 -4.08 9.42
C ALA A 55 0.50 -5.44 8.87
N GLN A 56 -0.38 -6.14 9.60
CA GLN A 56 -0.94 -7.41 9.15
C GLN A 56 -1.96 -7.19 8.03
N ILE A 57 -2.85 -6.21 8.20
CA ILE A 57 -3.84 -5.80 7.19
C ILE A 57 -3.12 -5.32 5.93
N LEU A 58 -2.12 -4.44 6.07
CA LEU A 58 -1.33 -3.95 4.94
C LEU A 58 -0.61 -5.10 4.22
N THR A 59 -0.07 -6.08 4.96
CA THR A 59 0.53 -7.29 4.37
C THR A 59 -0.48 -8.13 3.60
N ALA A 60 -1.71 -8.28 4.12
CA ALA A 60 -2.76 -9.02 3.45
C ALA A 60 -3.17 -8.35 2.13
N LEU A 61 -3.33 -7.02 2.13
CA LEU A 61 -3.63 -6.24 0.92
C LEU A 61 -2.56 -6.41 -0.16
N LEU A 62 -1.28 -6.46 0.21
CA LEU A 62 -0.18 -6.66 -0.75
C LEU A 62 -0.19 -8.04 -1.42
N ARG A 63 -0.91 -9.03 -0.89
CA ARG A 63 -1.01 -10.39 -1.47
C ARG A 63 -2.09 -10.53 -2.52
N THR A 64 -2.97 -9.56 -2.69
CA THR A 64 -3.97 -9.63 -3.75
C THR A 64 -3.28 -9.63 -5.11
N GLU A 65 -3.81 -10.36 -6.10
CA GLU A 65 -3.22 -10.46 -7.45
C GLU A 65 -4.15 -9.91 -8.54
N ASP A 66 -5.43 -9.73 -8.21
CA ASP A 66 -6.53 -9.31 -9.07
C ASP A 66 -6.62 -7.79 -9.33
N LEU A 67 -5.52 -7.06 -9.09
CA LEU A 67 -5.45 -5.62 -9.36
C LEU A 67 -4.78 -5.36 -10.69
N ASP A 68 -5.38 -4.46 -11.47
CA ASP A 68 -4.70 -3.91 -12.64
C ASP A 68 -3.43 -3.14 -12.24
N ARG A 69 -2.65 -2.76 -13.25
CA ARG A 69 -1.37 -2.06 -13.04
C ARG A 69 -1.54 -0.73 -12.31
N TRP A 70 -2.59 0.02 -12.60
CA TRP A 70 -2.81 1.35 -12.02
C TRP A 70 -3.19 1.21 -10.55
N ASP A 71 -4.16 0.33 -10.24
CA ASP A 71 -4.58 0.02 -8.89
C ASP A 71 -3.43 -0.57 -8.07
N ARG A 72 -2.57 -1.39 -8.68
CA ARG A 72 -1.35 -1.87 -8.03
C ARG A 72 -0.42 -0.72 -7.65
N CYS A 73 -0.15 0.21 -8.57
CA CYS A 73 0.73 1.35 -8.28
C CYS A 73 0.13 2.24 -7.17
N TYR A 74 -1.18 2.47 -7.21
CA TYR A 74 -1.89 3.21 -6.18
C TYR A 74 -1.79 2.54 -4.81
N LEU A 75 -2.08 1.23 -4.75
CA LEU A 75 -2.01 0.47 -3.50
C LEU A 75 -0.59 0.52 -2.91
N LEU A 76 0.44 0.24 -3.71
CA LEU A 76 1.82 0.29 -3.26
C LEU A 76 2.23 1.67 -2.75
N ALA A 77 1.84 2.73 -3.46
CA ALA A 77 2.09 4.09 -3.00
C ALA A 77 1.38 4.39 -1.68
N THR A 78 0.12 3.97 -1.54
CA THR A 78 -0.66 4.17 -0.31
C THR A 78 -0.01 3.47 0.88
N VAL A 79 0.34 2.18 0.72
CA VAL A 79 1.01 1.41 1.77
C VAL A 79 2.39 1.99 2.11
N ALA A 80 3.15 2.48 1.13
CA ALA A 80 4.45 3.11 1.39
C ALA A 80 4.35 4.41 2.21
N HIS A 81 3.25 5.16 2.09
CA HIS A 81 3.02 6.36 2.89
C HIS A 81 2.38 6.05 4.26
N HIS A 82 1.88 4.84 4.46
CA HIS A 82 1.12 4.51 5.65
C HIS A 82 2.00 4.58 6.91
N PRO A 83 1.57 5.26 8.00
CA PRO A 83 2.37 5.37 9.21
C PRO A 83 2.62 4.00 9.86
N ASN A 84 1.63 3.10 9.83
CA ASN A 84 1.73 1.77 10.43
C ASN A 84 2.41 0.72 9.52
N ALA A 85 2.95 1.11 8.36
CA ALA A 85 3.71 0.19 7.51
C ALA A 85 5.08 -0.05 8.15
N ASP A 86 5.23 -1.21 8.79
CA ASP A 86 6.50 -1.62 9.38
C ASP A 86 7.55 -2.01 8.33
N ARG A 87 8.78 -2.31 8.78
CA ARG A 87 9.88 -2.73 7.92
C ARG A 87 9.52 -3.93 7.04
N THR A 88 8.78 -4.91 7.57
CA THR A 88 8.40 -6.12 6.82
C THR A 88 7.44 -5.80 5.68
N VAL A 89 6.44 -4.97 5.94
CA VAL A 89 5.50 -4.45 4.93
C VAL A 89 6.27 -3.68 3.87
N LEU A 90 7.13 -2.74 4.28
CA LEU A 90 7.88 -1.89 3.36
C LEU A 90 8.84 -2.67 2.46
N LEU A 91 9.51 -3.71 2.97
CA LEU A 91 10.34 -4.59 2.15
C LEU A 91 9.53 -5.35 1.09
N ARG A 92 8.27 -5.71 1.39
CA ARG A 92 7.35 -6.27 0.38
C ARG A 92 7.01 -5.24 -0.69
N VAL A 93 6.75 -3.99 -0.30
CA VAL A 93 6.50 -2.89 -1.23
C VAL A 93 7.72 -2.66 -2.13
N VAL A 94 8.96 -2.69 -1.60
CA VAL A 94 10.20 -2.60 -2.39
C VAL A 94 10.25 -3.71 -3.45
N ARG A 95 10.02 -4.97 -3.06
CA ARG A 95 10.04 -6.13 -3.98
C ARG A 95 9.00 -6.00 -5.10
N GLN A 96 7.77 -5.60 -4.78
CA GLN A 96 6.73 -5.40 -5.80
C GLN A 96 7.02 -4.19 -6.69
N THR A 97 7.60 -3.12 -6.13
CA THR A 97 8.02 -1.94 -6.90
C THR A 97 9.12 -2.30 -7.90
N LEU A 98 10.10 -3.13 -7.51
CA LEU A 98 11.11 -3.67 -8.42
C LEU A 98 10.48 -4.48 -9.55
N ALA A 99 9.53 -5.35 -9.23
CA ALA A 99 8.83 -6.15 -10.24
C ALA A 99 8.12 -5.26 -11.27
N LEU A 100 7.45 -4.19 -10.81
CA LEU A 100 6.82 -3.22 -11.71
C LEU A 100 7.82 -2.47 -12.58
N LEU A 101 8.95 -2.03 -12.02
CA LEU A 101 10.00 -1.31 -12.77
C LEU A 101 10.68 -2.15 -13.85
N ARG A 102 10.59 -3.48 -13.77
CA ARG A 102 11.09 -4.39 -14.81
C ARG A 102 10.09 -4.56 -15.95
N GLN A 103 8.82 -4.22 -15.73
CA GLN A 103 7.79 -4.31 -16.75
C GLN A 103 7.75 -3.04 -17.61
N PRO A 104 7.39 -3.14 -18.90
CA PRO A 104 7.11 -1.98 -19.72
C PRO A 104 6.03 -1.12 -19.07
N ASN A 105 6.23 0.20 -19.06
CA ASN A 105 5.28 1.19 -18.52
C ASN A 105 4.96 1.06 -17.02
N GLY A 106 5.72 0.27 -16.24
CA GLY A 106 5.66 0.32 -14.79
C GLY A 106 6.19 1.67 -14.29
N ARG A 107 5.29 2.55 -13.84
CA ARG A 107 5.65 3.89 -13.35
C ARG A 107 5.29 4.07 -11.85
N PRO A 108 5.84 3.26 -10.92
CA PRO A 108 5.57 3.38 -9.48
C PRO A 108 6.36 4.54 -8.86
N TYR A 109 6.29 5.74 -9.47
CA TYR A 109 7.10 6.90 -9.09
C TYR A 109 6.78 7.36 -7.65
N ALA A 110 5.49 7.50 -7.34
CA ALA A 110 5.03 7.89 -6.01
C ALA A 110 5.52 6.90 -4.93
N THR A 111 5.42 5.60 -5.21
CA THR A 111 5.92 4.55 -4.31
C THR A 111 7.41 4.67 -4.06
N ALA A 112 8.23 4.83 -5.11
CA ALA A 112 9.67 4.93 -4.98
C ALA A 112 10.09 6.16 -4.14
N LEU A 113 9.41 7.29 -4.30
CA LEU A 113 9.66 8.49 -3.50
C LEU A 113 9.24 8.34 -2.04
N ALA A 114 8.12 7.66 -1.79
CA ALA A 114 7.63 7.38 -0.45
C ALA A 114 8.60 6.46 0.29
N LEU A 115 9.00 5.35 -0.35
CA LEU A 115 10.00 4.42 0.18
C LEU A 115 11.31 5.14 0.49
N ALA A 116 11.75 6.08 -0.34
CA ALA A 116 12.94 6.90 -0.12
C ALA A 116 12.83 7.89 1.05
N GLN A 117 11.68 8.01 1.70
CA GLN A 117 11.50 8.80 2.93
C GLN A 117 11.31 7.92 4.18
N ARG A 118 11.16 6.60 4.02
CA ARG A 118 10.96 5.68 5.14
C ARG A 118 12.24 5.41 5.96
N PRO A 119 12.31 5.83 7.23
CA PRO A 119 13.47 5.57 8.09
C PRO A 119 13.63 4.09 8.43
N GLU A 120 12.58 3.29 8.30
CA GLU A 120 12.62 1.84 8.55
C GLU A 120 13.42 1.08 7.48
N LEU A 121 13.83 1.73 6.39
CA LEU A 121 14.52 1.13 5.25
C LEU A 121 15.93 1.73 5.12
N ASP A 122 16.92 0.86 4.90
CA ASP A 122 18.28 1.29 4.61
C ASP A 122 18.32 1.97 3.22
N PRO A 123 19.00 3.12 3.05
CA PRO A 123 19.22 3.74 1.74
C PRO A 123 19.68 2.76 0.64
N ALA A 124 20.55 1.79 0.94
CA ALA A 124 21.03 0.79 0.00
C ALA A 124 19.90 -0.11 -0.54
N GLU A 125 18.91 -0.45 0.29
CA GLU A 125 17.72 -1.23 -0.09
C GLU A 125 16.82 -0.47 -1.06
N ILE A 126 16.92 0.86 -1.11
CA ILE A 126 16.10 1.73 -1.96
C ILE A 126 16.85 2.13 -3.24
N LEU A 127 18.17 2.31 -3.17
CA LEU A 127 19.01 2.67 -4.32
C LEU A 127 18.91 1.67 -5.48
N ILE A 128 18.61 0.39 -5.20
CA ILE A 128 18.37 -0.64 -6.22
C ILE A 128 17.21 -0.29 -7.17
N LEU A 129 16.23 0.49 -6.72
CA LEU A 129 15.10 0.95 -7.55
C LEU A 129 15.58 1.89 -8.65
N ALA A 130 16.52 2.79 -8.33
CA ALA A 130 17.07 3.75 -9.30
C ALA A 130 17.91 3.07 -10.40
N LYS A 131 18.46 1.89 -10.11
CA LYS A 131 19.26 1.09 -11.06
C LYS A 131 18.40 0.32 -12.09
N GLN A 132 17.08 0.26 -11.91
CA GLN A 132 16.22 -0.47 -12.86
C GLN A 132 16.06 0.30 -14.18
N GLN A 133 15.87 -0.43 -15.29
CA GLN A 133 15.66 0.18 -16.61
C GLN A 133 14.40 1.05 -16.66
N GLY A 134 13.31 0.60 -16.02
CA GLY A 134 12.04 1.33 -15.98
C GLY A 134 12.04 2.54 -15.05
N ALA A 135 13.13 2.77 -14.31
CA ALA A 135 13.28 4.00 -13.55
C ALA A 135 13.43 5.18 -14.52
N SER A 136 12.52 6.15 -14.46
CA SER A 136 12.67 7.38 -15.23
C SER A 136 13.76 8.29 -14.63
N HIS A 137 14.32 9.20 -15.42
CA HIS A 137 15.26 10.21 -14.91
C HIS A 137 14.66 11.03 -13.74
N ARG A 138 13.39 11.43 -13.86
CA ARG A 138 12.65 12.13 -12.80
C ARG A 138 12.57 11.28 -11.53
N MET A 139 12.28 9.99 -11.66
CA MET A 139 12.25 9.06 -10.53
C MET A 139 13.60 8.94 -9.83
N ARG A 140 14.67 8.70 -10.59
CA ARG A 140 16.02 8.58 -10.03
C ARG A 140 16.41 9.83 -9.26
N ARG A 141 16.22 11.01 -9.87
CA ARG A 141 16.58 12.29 -9.24
C ARG A 141 15.79 12.55 -7.94
N GLY A 142 14.48 12.29 -7.95
CA GLY A 142 13.65 12.48 -6.75
C GLY A 142 14.00 11.50 -5.63
N LEU A 143 14.24 10.23 -5.96
CA LEU A 143 14.67 9.21 -5.00
C LEU A 143 15.99 9.59 -4.35
N LEU A 144 17.00 9.96 -5.14
CA LEU A 144 18.31 10.35 -4.62
C LEU A 144 18.24 11.60 -3.74
N ARG A 145 17.40 12.58 -4.10
CA ARG A 145 17.16 13.76 -3.28
C ARG A 145 16.55 13.40 -1.93
N ASN A 146 15.52 12.56 -1.91
CA ASN A 146 14.86 12.15 -0.67
C ASN A 146 15.81 11.36 0.23
N LEU A 147 16.62 10.46 -0.33
CA LEU A 147 17.64 9.74 0.43
C LEU A 147 18.69 10.68 1.03
N ALA A 148 19.18 11.67 0.26
CA ALA A 148 20.15 12.64 0.76
C ALA A 148 19.56 13.57 1.85
N ALA A 149 18.24 13.77 1.86
CA ALA A 149 17.55 14.56 2.88
C ALA A 149 17.28 13.79 4.18
N ARG A 150 17.54 12.47 4.23
CA ARG A 150 17.53 11.71 5.48
C ARG A 150 18.76 12.09 6.28
N ILE A 151 18.60 13.04 7.19
CA ILE A 151 19.65 13.41 8.13
C ILE A 151 19.96 12.15 8.98
N PRO A 152 21.23 11.76 9.17
CA PRO A 152 21.61 10.67 10.06
C PRO A 152 21.26 10.94 11.52
#